data_AF-A0A7W9DK99-F1
#
_entry.id   AF-A0A7W9DK99-F1
#
_cell.length_a   1.000
_cell.length_b   1.000
_cell.length_c   1.000
_cell.angle_alpha   90.00
_cell.angle_beta   90.00
_cell.angle_gamma   90.00
#
_symmetry.space_group_name_H-M   'P 1'
#
loop_
_entity.id
_entity.type
_entity.pdbx_description
1 polymer ?
#
loop_
_entity_poly.entity_id
_entity_poly.type
_entity_poly.pdbx_seq_one_letter_code
_entity_poly.pdbx_strand_id
1 'polypeptide(L)'
;MDLKGRIKDFISYLSIETKAFEVKCNLSNGFVNNIGQSIREKSMSQILTIYPELNRNWVLTGEGNMLNSNAKSNAKDLGELPSVFDLDETPFIDLPGGDILMVFPLVEEAAYAGYLGGYADTEFIEQLPKHSLIVQKYHKGKYRGFEIVGESMTDGTLESIPDKSKVTGRYLMHHHWQNKLHLHRYKDFIIVHKTEGIIAKRIIKHDVEAGIITCHSLNPDKESYPDKDLSLDDVKELYNIIDVSIRR
;
A
#
# COMPACT_ATOMS: atom_id res chain seq x y z
N MET A 1 -28.47 27.91 -6.01
CA MET A 1 -29.10 27.29 -4.82
C MET A 1 -29.24 28.35 -3.74
N ASP A 2 -30.37 28.43 -3.03
CA ASP A 2 -30.59 29.39 -1.94
C ASP A 2 -30.09 28.83 -0.59
N LEU A 3 -29.99 29.69 0.42
CA LEU A 3 -29.53 29.31 1.77
C LEU A 3 -30.38 28.17 2.37
N LYS A 4 -31.69 28.24 2.16
CA LYS A 4 -32.65 27.22 2.61
C LYS A 4 -32.37 25.87 1.96
N GLY A 5 -32.17 25.84 0.63
CA GLY A 5 -31.80 24.65 -0.11
C GLY A 5 -30.52 24.04 0.44
N ARG A 6 -29.47 24.84 0.65
CA ARG A 6 -28.18 24.34 1.18
C ARG A 6 -28.29 23.70 2.55
N ILE A 7 -29.07 24.27 3.46
CA ILE A 7 -29.31 23.66 4.78
C ILE A 7 -30.12 22.36 4.65
N LYS A 8 -31.12 22.32 3.76
CA LYS A 8 -31.89 21.09 3.50
C LYS A 8 -31.04 19.97 2.90
N ASP A 9 -30.16 20.30 1.96
CA ASP A 9 -29.22 19.34 1.38
C ASP A 9 -28.30 18.75 2.44
N PHE A 10 -27.78 19.58 3.35
CA PHE A 10 -26.98 19.10 4.47
C PHE A 10 -27.78 18.20 5.43
N ILE A 11 -29.04 18.54 5.70
CA ILE A 11 -29.94 17.70 6.52
C ILE A 11 -30.20 16.35 5.85
N SER A 12 -30.41 16.35 4.52
CA SER A 12 -30.55 15.12 3.72
C SER A 12 -29.26 14.29 3.73
N TYR A 13 -28.09 14.93 3.64
CA TYR A 13 -26.79 14.27 3.77
C TYR A 13 -26.63 13.58 5.13
N LEU A 14 -27.06 14.22 6.21
CA LEU A 14 -27.05 13.64 7.56
C LEU A 14 -28.07 12.51 7.76
N SER A 15 -28.97 12.26 6.81
CA SER A 15 -30.04 11.26 6.91
C SER A 15 -30.94 11.45 8.13
N ILE A 16 -31.25 12.71 8.48
CA ILE A 16 -32.13 13.06 9.60
C ILE A 16 -33.29 13.96 9.15
N GLU A 17 -34.34 14.02 9.98
CA GLU A 17 -35.44 14.95 9.76
C GLU A 17 -35.05 16.39 10.11
N THR A 18 -35.66 17.37 9.43
CA THR A 18 -35.44 18.81 9.69
C THR A 18 -35.72 19.18 11.15
N LYS A 19 -36.74 18.57 11.76
CA LYS A 19 -37.08 18.79 13.17
C LYS A 19 -35.97 18.29 14.10
N ALA A 20 -35.37 17.14 13.81
CA ALA A 20 -34.26 16.59 14.59
C ALA A 20 -33.00 17.47 14.47
N PHE A 21 -32.73 18.02 13.29
CA PHE A 21 -31.65 18.99 13.07
C PHE A 21 -31.86 20.26 13.90
N GLU A 22 -33.05 20.86 13.84
CA GLU A 22 -33.38 22.09 14.59
C GLU A 22 -33.20 21.90 16.10
N VAL A 23 -33.69 20.77 16.64
CA VAL A 23 -33.53 20.44 18.05
C VAL A 23 -32.06 20.26 18.42
N LYS A 24 -31.27 19.52 17.62
CA LYS A 24 -29.84 19.31 17.88
C LYS A 24 -29.03 20.60 17.89
N CYS A 25 -29.32 21.51 16.95
CA CYS A 25 -28.66 22.81 16.88
C CYS A 25 -29.24 23.85 17.85
N ASN A 26 -30.18 23.49 18.72
CA ASN A 26 -30.86 24.42 19.62
C ASN A 26 -31.48 25.63 18.88
N LEU A 27 -32.12 25.35 17.74
CA LEU A 27 -32.82 26.32 16.89
C LEU A 27 -34.34 26.25 17.17
N SER A 28 -35.05 27.33 16.88
CA SER A 28 -36.51 27.40 17.01
C SER A 28 -37.21 26.45 16.03
N ASN A 29 -38.38 25.91 16.42
CA ASN A 29 -39.18 25.03 15.58
C ASN A 29 -39.59 25.72 14.26
N GLY A 30 -39.32 25.09 13.13
CA GLY A 30 -39.58 25.62 11.79
C GLY A 30 -38.55 26.66 11.33
N PHE A 31 -37.42 26.82 12.02
CA PHE A 31 -36.32 27.70 11.63
C PHE A 31 -35.85 27.46 10.19
N VAL A 32 -35.61 26.20 9.81
CA VAL A 32 -35.09 25.85 8.47
C VAL A 32 -36.11 26.20 7.38
N ASN A 33 -37.40 26.09 7.68
CA ASN A 33 -38.45 26.42 6.73
C ASN A 33 -38.67 27.93 6.56
N ASN A 34 -38.41 28.71 7.60
CA ASN A 34 -38.60 30.17 7.65
C ASN A 34 -37.29 30.96 7.46
N ILE A 35 -36.18 30.28 7.16
CA ILE A 35 -34.91 30.95 6.93
C ILE A 35 -34.99 31.82 5.66
N GLY A 36 -34.58 33.08 5.79
CA GLY A 36 -34.55 34.04 4.70
C GLY A 36 -33.28 33.91 3.85
N GLN A 37 -32.89 35.01 3.20
CA GLN A 37 -31.67 35.08 2.38
C GLN A 37 -30.37 35.14 3.20
N SER A 38 -30.48 35.36 4.52
CA SER A 38 -29.35 35.44 5.42
C SER A 38 -29.64 34.74 6.74
N ILE A 39 -28.56 34.31 7.40
CA ILE A 39 -28.58 33.68 8.72
C ILE A 39 -27.87 34.58 9.72
N ARG A 40 -28.42 34.66 10.94
CA ARG A 40 -27.79 35.41 12.04
C ARG A 40 -26.55 34.66 12.51
N GLU A 41 -25.51 35.41 12.90
CA GLU A 41 -24.25 34.85 13.41
C GLU A 41 -24.49 33.83 14.52
N LYS A 42 -25.36 34.16 15.48
CA LYS A 42 -25.73 33.25 16.58
C LYS A 42 -26.19 31.88 16.09
N SER A 43 -27.12 31.85 15.14
CA SER A 43 -27.67 30.60 14.61
C SER A 43 -26.62 29.84 13.78
N MET A 44 -25.78 30.56 13.04
CA MET A 44 -24.64 29.97 12.32
C MET A 44 -23.65 29.32 13.31
N SER A 45 -23.28 30.03 14.39
CA SER A 45 -22.39 29.48 15.42
C SER A 45 -22.98 28.24 16.09
N GLN A 46 -24.28 28.23 16.37
CA GLN A 46 -24.97 27.06 16.94
C GLN A 46 -24.90 25.84 16.02
N ILE A 47 -25.10 26.04 14.71
CA ILE A 47 -24.98 24.97 13.71
C ILE A 47 -23.55 24.46 13.63
N LEU A 48 -22.57 25.35 13.46
CA LEU A 48 -21.16 24.99 13.32
C LEU A 48 -20.53 24.40 14.59
N THR A 49 -21.11 24.69 15.76
CA THR A 49 -20.69 24.07 17.02
C THR A 49 -21.06 22.59 17.05
N ILE A 50 -22.23 22.23 16.53
CA ILE A 50 -22.70 20.84 16.50
C ILE A 50 -22.15 20.09 15.29
N TYR A 51 -22.01 20.78 14.15
CA TYR A 51 -21.53 20.23 12.89
C TYR A 51 -20.29 21.02 12.41
N PRO A 52 -19.13 20.85 13.06
CA PRO A 52 -17.90 21.54 12.68
C PRO A 52 -17.39 21.16 11.28
N GLU A 53 -17.84 20.02 10.76
CA GLU A 53 -17.58 19.57 9.40
C GLU A 53 -18.32 20.38 8.34
N LEU A 54 -19.37 21.14 8.69
CA LEU A 54 -20.12 21.95 7.74
C LEU A 54 -19.30 23.18 7.32
N ASN A 55 -19.13 23.37 6.01
CA ASN A 55 -18.40 24.52 5.48
C ASN A 55 -19.23 25.80 5.56
N ARG A 56 -18.80 26.72 6.42
CA ARG A 56 -19.43 28.03 6.58
C ARG A 56 -19.52 28.82 5.28
N ASN A 57 -18.45 28.82 4.48
CA ASN A 57 -18.43 29.57 3.23
C ASN A 57 -19.50 29.02 2.28
N TRP A 58 -19.54 27.70 2.11
CA TRP A 58 -20.56 27.04 1.29
C TRP A 58 -21.98 27.35 1.77
N VAL A 59 -22.26 27.33 3.07
CA VAL A 59 -23.60 27.68 3.58
C VAL A 59 -23.99 29.12 3.22
N LEU A 60 -23.06 30.07 3.31
CA LEU A 60 -23.33 31.49 3.06
C LEU A 60 -23.39 31.85 1.57
N THR A 61 -22.41 31.42 0.79
CA THR A 61 -22.21 31.84 -0.61
C THR A 61 -22.67 30.78 -1.62
N GLY A 62 -22.67 29.50 -1.22
CA GLY A 62 -22.83 28.37 -2.13
C GLY A 62 -21.58 27.99 -2.89
N GLU A 63 -20.44 28.63 -2.62
CA GLU A 63 -19.16 28.35 -3.28
C GLU A 63 -18.32 27.33 -2.48
N GLY A 64 -17.66 26.42 -3.21
CA GLY A 64 -16.83 25.36 -2.63
C GLY A 64 -17.61 24.10 -2.25
N ASN A 65 -17.02 23.27 -1.40
CA ASN A 65 -17.60 22.01 -0.95
C ASN A 65 -18.50 22.18 0.28
N MET A 66 -19.59 21.41 0.36
CA MET A 66 -20.53 21.40 1.50
C MET A 66 -19.85 21.11 2.83
N LEU A 67 -18.88 20.20 2.83
CA LEU A 67 -18.11 19.83 4.00
C LEU A 67 -16.73 20.49 3.94
N ASN A 68 -16.22 20.91 5.10
CA ASN A 68 -14.82 21.23 5.26
C ASN A 68 -14.01 19.96 4.93
N SER A 69 -12.98 20.09 4.11
CA SER A 69 -12.04 19.01 3.77
C SER A 69 -11.32 18.41 5.00
N ASN A 70 -11.50 19.01 6.17
CA ASN A 70 -11.14 18.43 7.46
C ASN A 70 -12.23 17.46 7.95
N ALA A 71 -12.52 16.44 7.16
CA ALA A 71 -13.05 15.22 7.76
C ALA A 71 -12.05 14.84 8.87
N LYS A 72 -12.54 14.62 10.09
CA LYS A 72 -11.79 13.84 11.09
C LYS A 72 -11.73 12.39 10.58
N SER A 73 -11.07 12.16 9.47
CA SER A 73 -10.70 10.83 9.04
C SER A 73 -9.50 10.43 9.88
N ASN A 74 -9.50 9.18 10.34
CA ASN A 74 -8.27 8.57 10.82
C ASN A 74 -7.23 8.38 9.69
N ALA A 75 -7.63 8.65 8.44
CA ALA A 75 -6.73 8.75 7.31
C ALA A 75 -5.97 10.09 7.37
N LYS A 76 -4.64 10.01 7.42
CA LYS A 76 -3.76 11.14 7.14
C LYS A 76 -3.73 11.33 5.62
N ASP A 77 -3.96 12.55 5.16
CA ASP A 77 -3.67 12.91 3.77
C ASP A 77 -2.15 12.76 3.55
N LEU A 78 -1.78 11.83 2.67
CA LEU A 78 -0.39 11.51 2.34
C LEU A 78 0.16 12.40 1.22
N GLY A 79 -0.64 13.34 0.72
CA GLY A 79 -0.34 14.09 -0.50
C GLY A 79 -0.55 13.26 -1.76
N GLU A 80 -0.26 13.86 -2.91
CA GLU A 80 -0.30 13.15 -4.20
C GLU A 80 0.86 12.15 -4.26
N LEU A 81 0.53 10.86 -4.48
CA LEU A 81 1.54 9.86 -4.84
C LEU A 81 2.30 10.38 -6.07
N PRO A 82 3.65 10.36 -6.08
CA PRO A 82 4.41 10.76 -7.25
C PRO A 82 3.91 9.97 -8.46
N SER A 83 3.49 10.69 -9.50
CA SER A 83 2.92 10.12 -10.73
C SER A 83 3.97 9.40 -11.58
N VAL A 84 5.25 9.70 -11.35
CA VAL A 84 6.38 9.12 -12.06
C VAL A 84 7.04 8.09 -11.15
N PHE A 85 6.68 6.82 -11.37
CA PHE A 85 7.43 5.69 -10.86
C PHE A 85 8.60 5.50 -11.82
N ASP A 86 9.65 6.32 -11.70
CA ASP A 86 10.87 6.05 -12.44
C ASP A 86 11.29 4.62 -12.10
N LEU A 87 11.26 3.72 -13.08
CA LEU A 87 11.58 2.29 -12.93
C LEU A 87 12.95 2.02 -12.27
N ASP A 88 13.77 3.06 -12.18
CA ASP A 88 15.10 3.01 -11.62
C ASP A 88 15.17 3.23 -10.12
N GLU A 89 14.16 3.86 -9.50
CA GLU A 89 14.15 4.13 -8.06
C GLU A 89 12.78 3.84 -7.43
N THR A 90 12.79 3.37 -6.18
CA THR A 90 11.54 3.16 -5.43
C THR A 90 11.08 4.48 -4.83
N PRO A 91 9.85 4.96 -5.11
CA PRO A 91 9.35 6.21 -4.54
C PRO A 91 9.27 6.18 -3.02
N PHE A 92 9.60 7.32 -2.42
CA PHE A 92 9.50 7.57 -0.99
C PHE A 92 8.63 8.81 -0.76
N ILE A 93 7.73 8.73 0.21
CA ILE A 93 6.88 9.83 0.65
C ILE A 93 7.15 10.08 2.13
N ASP A 94 7.56 11.29 2.48
CA ASP A 94 7.70 11.69 3.89
C ASP A 94 6.33 11.73 4.57
N LEU A 95 6.20 11.01 5.69
CA LEU A 95 5.00 11.01 6.50
C LEU A 95 5.10 12.09 7.59
N PRO A 96 3.97 12.73 7.97
CA PRO A 96 3.98 13.60 9.13
C PRO A 96 4.31 12.78 10.38
N GLY A 97 5.41 13.10 11.06
CA GLY A 97 5.95 12.33 12.18
C GLY A 97 7.38 11.83 11.96
N GLY A 98 7.94 12.01 10.75
CA GLY A 98 9.34 11.67 10.44
C GLY A 98 9.53 10.24 9.90
N ASP A 99 8.46 9.46 9.81
CA ASP A 99 8.45 8.19 9.09
C ASP A 99 8.42 8.41 7.58
N ILE A 100 8.81 7.40 6.81
CA ILE A 100 8.86 7.47 5.35
C ILE A 100 8.04 6.29 4.81
N LEU A 101 7.10 6.57 3.91
CA LEU A 101 6.35 5.56 3.18
C LEU A 101 7.10 5.21 1.89
N MET A 102 7.58 3.97 1.81
CA MET A 102 8.18 3.41 0.62
C MET A 102 7.10 2.69 -0.20
N VAL A 103 6.91 3.07 -1.46
CA VAL A 103 5.85 2.51 -2.34
C VAL A 103 6.48 1.74 -3.48
N PHE A 104 6.01 0.52 -3.76
CA PHE A 104 6.59 -0.36 -4.78
C PHE A 104 5.51 -1.25 -5.44
N PRO A 105 5.74 -1.72 -6.68
CA PRO A 105 4.80 -2.63 -7.35
C PRO A 105 4.77 -3.99 -6.66
N LEU A 106 3.60 -4.62 -6.63
CA LEU A 106 3.35 -5.96 -6.14
C LEU A 106 3.01 -6.89 -7.30
N VAL A 107 3.80 -7.95 -7.46
CA VAL A 107 3.54 -9.01 -8.43
C VAL A 107 2.69 -10.08 -7.75
N GLU A 108 1.40 -10.10 -8.07
CA GLU A 108 0.46 -11.13 -7.60
C GLU A 108 0.54 -12.38 -8.49
N GLU A 109 0.08 -13.54 -8.01
CA GLU A 109 0.13 -14.82 -8.74
C GLU A 109 -0.43 -14.69 -10.17
N ALA A 110 -1.57 -14.01 -10.31
CA ALA A 110 -2.23 -13.81 -11.60
C ALA A 110 -1.36 -13.05 -12.63
N ALA A 111 -0.37 -12.28 -12.17
CA ALA A 111 0.54 -11.51 -12.99
C ALA A 111 1.86 -12.25 -13.32
N TYR A 112 2.11 -13.44 -12.75
CA TYR A 112 3.38 -14.16 -12.89
C TYR A 112 3.72 -14.46 -14.35
N ALA A 113 2.76 -14.94 -15.13
CA ALA A 113 2.97 -15.30 -16.53
C ALA A 113 3.39 -14.07 -17.37
N GLY A 114 2.71 -12.93 -17.16
CA GLY A 114 3.09 -11.67 -17.80
C GLY A 114 4.49 -11.23 -17.39
N TYR A 115 4.75 -11.22 -16.09
CA TYR A 115 6.04 -10.82 -15.52
C TYR A 115 7.21 -11.67 -16.03
N LEU A 116 7.04 -12.99 -16.13
CA LEU A 116 8.07 -13.91 -16.65
C LEU A 116 8.24 -13.83 -18.17
N GLY A 117 7.17 -13.50 -18.90
CA GLY A 117 7.12 -13.46 -20.37
C GLY A 117 7.89 -12.30 -21.01
N GLY A 118 8.50 -11.41 -20.23
CA GLY A 118 9.20 -10.23 -20.74
C GLY A 118 8.36 -8.94 -20.70
N TYR A 119 7.14 -8.98 -20.15
CA TYR A 119 6.36 -7.80 -19.77
C TYR A 119 6.85 -7.21 -18.44
N ALA A 120 8.17 -7.18 -18.23
CA ALA A 120 8.78 -6.25 -17.28
C ALA A 120 9.00 -4.88 -17.95
N ASP A 121 8.19 -4.56 -18.97
CA ASP A 121 8.16 -3.23 -19.55
C ASP A 121 7.52 -2.26 -18.54
N THR A 122 7.88 -0.99 -18.68
CA THR A 122 7.41 0.09 -17.80
C THR A 122 5.90 0.08 -17.66
N GLU A 123 5.21 -0.11 -18.79
CA GLU A 123 3.76 -0.02 -18.89
C GLU A 123 3.03 -1.12 -18.11
N PHE A 124 3.53 -2.37 -18.13
CA PHE A 124 2.94 -3.44 -17.33
C PHE A 124 3.22 -3.25 -15.84
N ILE A 125 4.44 -2.86 -15.47
CA ILE A 125 4.80 -2.63 -14.06
C ILE A 125 3.98 -1.50 -13.45
N GLU A 126 3.66 -0.46 -14.22
CA GLU A 126 2.80 0.65 -13.80
C GLU A 126 1.36 0.23 -13.51
N GLN A 127 0.86 -0.81 -14.18
CA GLN A 127 -0.48 -1.36 -13.98
C GLN A 127 -0.57 -2.30 -12.79
N LEU A 128 0.57 -2.78 -12.27
CA LEU A 128 0.58 -3.64 -11.09
C LEU A 128 0.03 -2.90 -9.86
N PRO A 129 -0.67 -3.61 -8.97
CA PRO A 129 -1.08 -3.03 -7.70
C PRO A 129 0.15 -2.54 -6.93
N LYS A 130 -0.01 -1.41 -6.24
CA LYS A 130 1.05 -0.83 -5.42
C LYS A 130 0.92 -1.32 -3.99
N HIS A 131 2.04 -1.70 -3.41
CA HIS A 131 2.18 -2.01 -1.99
C HIS A 131 3.11 -0.98 -1.34
N SER A 132 3.03 -0.85 -0.02
CA SER A 132 3.80 0.16 0.69
C SER A 132 4.26 -0.32 2.05
N LEU A 133 5.44 0.13 2.46
CA LEU A 133 6.04 -0.19 3.75
C LEU A 133 6.53 1.10 4.42
N ILE A 134 6.28 1.22 5.73
CA ILE A 134 6.76 2.36 6.52
C ILE A 134 8.18 2.08 7.02
N VAL A 135 9.13 2.94 6.66
CA VAL A 135 10.55 2.85 7.04
C VAL A 135 10.98 4.10 7.80
N GLN A 136 12.00 3.96 8.65
CA GLN A 136 12.56 5.09 9.41
C GLN A 136 13.70 5.82 8.69
N LYS A 137 14.15 5.31 7.54
CA LYS A 137 15.23 5.91 6.76
C LYS A 137 15.06 5.64 5.28
N TYR A 138 15.60 6.54 4.45
CA TYR A 138 15.69 6.32 3.02
C TYR A 138 16.61 5.13 2.72
N HIS A 139 16.08 4.16 1.99
CA HIS A 139 16.84 2.99 1.56
C HIS A 139 17.24 3.12 0.09
N LYS A 140 18.50 2.79 -0.23
CA LYS A 140 18.95 2.77 -1.62
C LYS A 140 18.66 1.42 -2.28
N GLY A 141 18.06 1.45 -3.46
CA GLY A 141 17.85 0.29 -4.31
C GLY A 141 16.41 0.16 -4.78
N LYS A 142 16.18 -0.80 -5.69
CA LYS A 142 14.86 -1.10 -6.22
C LYS A 142 14.16 -2.13 -5.33
N TYR A 143 12.91 -1.88 -5.00
CA TYR A 143 12.07 -2.76 -4.21
C TYR A 143 10.90 -3.28 -5.03
N ARG A 144 10.48 -4.51 -4.73
CA ARG A 144 9.32 -5.15 -5.37
C ARG A 144 8.64 -6.07 -4.38
N GLY A 145 7.32 -6.05 -4.39
CA GLY A 145 6.48 -6.99 -3.65
C GLY A 145 6.21 -8.23 -4.50
N PHE A 146 6.12 -9.39 -3.86
CA PHE A 146 5.65 -10.62 -4.48
C PHE A 146 4.62 -11.30 -3.57
N GLU A 147 3.50 -11.74 -4.12
CA GLU A 147 2.63 -12.70 -3.42
C GLU A 147 3.23 -14.09 -3.56
N ILE A 148 3.46 -14.80 -2.46
CA ILE A 148 4.02 -16.15 -2.46
C ILE A 148 2.95 -17.16 -2.83
N VAL A 149 3.35 -18.14 -3.64
CA VAL A 149 2.52 -19.26 -4.05
C VAL A 149 3.16 -20.57 -3.58
N GLY A 150 2.36 -21.37 -2.89
CA GLY A 150 2.73 -22.71 -2.42
C GLY A 150 3.36 -22.75 -1.03
N GLU A 151 3.53 -23.97 -0.53
CA GLU A 151 3.83 -24.25 0.89
C GLU A 151 5.32 -24.48 1.15
N SER A 152 6.20 -24.27 0.16
CA SER A 152 7.61 -24.70 0.28
C SER A 152 8.40 -23.96 1.36
N MET A 153 7.93 -22.78 1.78
CA MET A 153 8.52 -22.00 2.87
C MET A 153 7.66 -22.01 4.13
N THR A 154 6.68 -22.91 4.21
CA THR A 154 5.79 -23.07 5.37
C THR A 154 6.34 -24.12 6.32
N ASP A 155 6.74 -23.72 7.52
CA ASP A 155 7.23 -24.62 8.57
C ASP A 155 6.57 -24.38 9.94
N GLY A 156 5.65 -23.42 10.03
CA GLY A 156 4.92 -23.08 11.26
C GLY A 156 5.75 -22.27 12.27
N THR A 157 6.98 -21.87 11.93
CA THR A 157 7.84 -21.03 12.77
C THR A 157 7.58 -19.54 12.53
N LEU A 158 8.27 -18.68 13.29
CA LEU A 158 8.26 -17.23 13.05
C LEU A 158 8.95 -16.83 11.75
N GLU A 159 9.84 -17.67 11.22
CA GLU A 159 10.51 -17.44 9.92
C GLU A 159 9.70 -18.04 8.75
N SER A 160 8.57 -18.71 9.03
CA SER A 160 7.69 -19.29 8.03
C SER A 160 7.18 -18.23 7.06
N ILE A 161 7.12 -18.58 5.78
CA ILE A 161 6.51 -17.77 4.72
C ILE A 161 5.39 -18.61 4.08
N PRO A 162 4.17 -18.57 4.66
CA PRO A 162 3.02 -19.32 4.15
C PRO A 162 2.58 -18.91 2.75
N ASP A 163 1.83 -19.78 2.08
CA ASP A 163 1.09 -19.45 0.86
C ASP A 163 0.28 -18.16 1.03
N LYS A 164 0.20 -17.36 -0.04
CA LYS A 164 -0.46 -16.04 -0.08
C LYS A 164 0.16 -14.95 0.80
N SER A 165 1.29 -15.20 1.43
CA SER A 165 2.05 -14.13 2.10
C SER A 165 2.58 -13.13 1.07
N LYS A 166 2.62 -11.86 1.43
CA LYS A 166 3.24 -10.81 0.60
C LYS A 166 4.64 -10.56 1.11
N VAL A 167 5.65 -10.71 0.27
CA VAL A 167 7.04 -10.46 0.63
C VAL A 167 7.58 -9.23 -0.07
N THR A 168 8.38 -8.44 0.63
CA THR A 168 9.09 -7.31 0.05
C THR A 168 10.54 -7.70 -0.20
N GLY A 169 10.94 -7.67 -1.47
CA GLY A 169 12.28 -7.97 -1.92
C GLY A 169 13.05 -6.71 -2.31
N ARG A 170 14.32 -6.63 -1.92
CA ARG A 170 15.29 -5.66 -2.44
C ARG A 170 16.07 -6.28 -3.60
N TYR A 171 15.94 -5.70 -4.79
CA TYR A 171 16.59 -6.17 -6.01
C TYR A 171 18.11 -6.22 -5.86
N LEU A 172 18.68 -7.34 -6.29
CA LEU A 172 20.12 -7.54 -6.33
C LEU A 172 20.59 -7.52 -7.79
N MET A 173 21.31 -6.47 -8.17
CA MET A 173 21.91 -6.34 -9.50
C MET A 173 22.83 -7.51 -9.83
N HIS A 174 22.82 -7.95 -11.09
CA HIS A 174 23.59 -9.10 -11.59
C HIS A 174 25.08 -9.07 -11.24
N HIS A 175 25.74 -7.90 -11.26
CA HIS A 175 27.16 -7.81 -10.91
C HIS A 175 27.46 -8.18 -9.45
N HIS A 176 26.47 -8.08 -8.55
CA HIS A 176 26.64 -8.54 -7.17
C HIS A 176 26.62 -10.07 -7.06
N TRP A 177 26.09 -10.78 -8.05
CA TRP A 177 26.03 -12.25 -8.04
C TRP A 177 27.43 -12.86 -8.28
N GLN A 178 28.34 -12.09 -8.89
CA GLN A 178 29.75 -12.46 -9.06
C GLN A 178 30.57 -12.36 -7.75
N ASN A 179 29.93 -11.99 -6.64
CA ASN A 179 30.54 -11.93 -5.32
C ASN A 179 29.74 -12.79 -4.34
N LYS A 180 30.34 -13.14 -3.19
CA LYS A 180 29.60 -13.87 -2.17
C LYS A 180 28.37 -13.08 -1.70
N LEU A 181 27.20 -13.66 -1.89
CA LEU A 181 25.95 -13.16 -1.35
C LEU A 181 26.06 -12.99 0.18
N HIS A 182 25.43 -11.94 0.71
CA HIS A 182 25.45 -11.64 2.13
C HIS A 182 24.47 -12.52 2.93
N LEU A 183 24.66 -13.85 2.87
CA LEU A 183 23.76 -14.85 3.46
C LEU A 183 23.62 -14.73 5.00
N HIS A 184 24.61 -14.13 5.65
CA HIS A 184 24.56 -13.83 7.09
C HIS A 184 23.55 -12.74 7.45
N ARG A 185 23.26 -11.84 6.51
CA ARG A 185 22.32 -10.72 6.69
C ARG A 185 20.95 -11.03 6.11
N TYR A 186 20.92 -11.74 4.98
CA TYR A 186 19.69 -12.11 4.28
C TYR A 186 19.72 -13.61 4.03
N LYS A 187 18.84 -14.36 4.68
CA LYS A 187 18.74 -15.82 4.50
C LYS A 187 17.82 -16.18 3.34
N ASP A 188 16.71 -15.44 3.21
CA ASP A 188 15.60 -15.76 2.32
C ASP A 188 15.56 -14.81 1.13
N PHE A 189 15.24 -15.37 -0.04
CA PHE A 189 15.33 -14.71 -1.32
C PHE A 189 14.10 -15.01 -2.17
N ILE A 190 13.74 -14.04 -3.02
CA ILE A 190 12.88 -14.29 -4.18
C ILE A 190 13.76 -14.51 -5.39
N ILE A 191 13.50 -15.61 -6.10
CA ILE A 191 14.21 -16.04 -7.28
C ILE A 191 13.21 -16.05 -8.43
N VAL A 192 13.44 -15.19 -9.42
CA VAL A 192 12.67 -15.18 -10.67
C VAL A 192 13.43 -16.07 -11.65
N HIS A 193 13.01 -17.31 -11.78
CA HIS A 193 13.66 -18.34 -12.58
C HIS A 193 12.99 -18.47 -13.97
N LYS A 194 13.77 -18.79 -15.00
CA LYS A 194 13.25 -18.91 -16.38
C LYS A 194 12.16 -19.99 -16.54
N THR A 195 12.31 -21.12 -15.85
CA THR A 195 11.43 -22.30 -15.96
C THR A 195 10.57 -22.59 -14.73
N GLU A 196 11.12 -22.45 -13.52
CA GLU A 196 10.39 -22.65 -12.25
C GLU A 196 9.46 -21.48 -11.89
N GLY A 197 9.59 -20.34 -12.57
CA GLY A 197 8.82 -19.15 -12.29
C GLY A 197 9.36 -18.39 -11.08
N ILE A 198 8.47 -17.75 -10.32
CA ILE A 198 8.83 -16.92 -9.17
C ILE A 198 8.70 -17.76 -7.90
N ILE A 199 9.81 -17.97 -7.20
CA ILE A 199 9.86 -18.81 -6.00
C ILE A 199 10.54 -18.09 -4.84
N ALA A 200 10.08 -18.37 -3.62
CA ALA A 200 10.77 -18.00 -2.39
C ALA A 200 11.59 -19.18 -1.87
N LYS A 201 12.87 -18.95 -1.57
CA LYS A 201 13.77 -19.98 -1.02
C LYS A 201 14.78 -19.37 -0.05
N ARG A 202 15.24 -20.18 0.89
CA ARG A 202 16.43 -19.88 1.69
C ARG A 202 17.69 -20.26 0.92
N ILE A 203 18.63 -19.35 0.74
CA ILE A 203 19.92 -19.70 0.10
C ILE A 203 20.91 -20.06 1.21
N ILE A 204 21.36 -21.32 1.22
CA ILE A 204 22.27 -21.84 2.26
C ILE A 204 23.73 -21.89 1.79
N LYS A 205 23.96 -21.92 0.48
CA LYS A 205 25.30 -21.94 -0.12
C LYS A 205 25.27 -21.17 -1.44
N HIS A 206 26.38 -20.50 -1.73
CA HIS A 206 26.61 -19.84 -3.01
C HIS A 206 28.04 -20.12 -3.47
N ASP A 207 28.14 -20.82 -4.60
CA ASP A 207 29.37 -21.08 -5.33
C ASP A 207 29.52 -20.04 -6.44
N VAL A 208 30.37 -19.05 -6.19
CA VAL A 208 30.56 -17.90 -7.09
C VAL A 208 31.25 -18.32 -8.39
N GLU A 209 32.18 -19.27 -8.33
CA GLU A 209 32.96 -19.70 -9.50
C GLU A 209 32.10 -20.55 -10.44
N ALA A 210 31.27 -21.44 -9.87
CA ALA A 210 30.34 -22.23 -10.64
C ALA A 210 29.05 -21.46 -11.02
N GLY A 211 28.78 -20.32 -10.38
CA GLY A 211 27.53 -19.58 -10.54
C GLY A 211 26.32 -20.34 -10.01
N ILE A 212 26.47 -21.10 -8.92
CA ILE A 212 25.43 -21.98 -8.38
C ILE A 212 25.00 -21.54 -6.98
N ILE A 213 23.70 -21.48 -6.75
CA ILE A 213 23.11 -21.31 -5.42
C ILE A 213 22.42 -22.60 -4.97
N THR A 214 22.63 -22.99 -3.71
CA THR A 214 21.89 -24.09 -3.09
C THR A 214 20.71 -23.52 -2.33
N CYS A 215 19.52 -23.85 -2.80
CA CYS A 215 18.25 -23.39 -2.27
C CYS A 215 17.64 -24.44 -1.34
N HIS A 216 17.25 -24.00 -0.16
CA HIS A 216 16.59 -24.76 0.89
C HIS A 216 15.14 -24.27 1.04
N SER A 217 14.22 -25.24 1.09
CA SER A 217 12.81 -25.00 1.42
C SER A 217 12.65 -25.09 2.93
N LEU A 218 12.00 -24.14 3.62
CA LEU A 218 11.81 -24.29 5.07
C LEU A 218 10.87 -25.45 5.43
N ASN A 219 9.98 -25.81 4.50
CA ASN A 219 9.03 -26.90 4.72
C ASN A 219 9.74 -28.20 5.13
N PRO A 220 9.31 -28.86 6.21
CA PRO A 220 9.91 -30.09 6.70
C PRO A 220 9.73 -31.30 5.77
N ASP A 221 8.75 -31.28 4.87
CA ASP A 221 8.58 -32.30 3.83
C ASP A 221 9.64 -32.15 2.73
N LYS A 222 10.78 -32.83 2.92
CA LYS A 222 11.90 -32.86 1.98
C LYS A 222 11.70 -33.81 0.81
N GLU A 223 10.67 -34.64 0.82
CA GLU A 223 10.33 -35.46 -0.35
C GLU A 223 9.66 -34.58 -1.41
N SER A 224 8.72 -33.72 -0.99
CA SER A 224 8.05 -32.77 -1.90
C SER A 224 8.88 -31.51 -2.16
N TYR A 225 9.64 -31.04 -1.16
CA TYR A 225 10.40 -29.80 -1.23
C TYR A 225 11.89 -30.01 -0.89
N PRO A 226 12.61 -30.84 -1.69
CA PRO A 226 14.02 -31.09 -1.46
C PRO A 226 14.84 -29.81 -1.66
N ASP A 227 16.03 -29.82 -1.07
CA ASP A 227 17.03 -28.81 -1.35
C ASP A 227 17.54 -29.00 -2.78
N LYS A 228 17.75 -27.90 -3.50
CA LYS A 228 18.08 -27.93 -4.91
C LYS A 228 19.14 -26.90 -5.26
N ASP A 229 20.08 -27.31 -6.10
CA ASP A 229 21.03 -26.40 -6.72
C ASP A 229 20.42 -25.76 -7.96
N LEU A 230 20.49 -24.42 -8.04
CA LEU A 230 20.05 -23.63 -9.18
C LEU A 230 21.25 -22.89 -9.78
N SER A 231 21.33 -22.88 -11.10
CA SER A 231 22.28 -22.04 -11.83
C SER A 231 21.80 -20.59 -11.84
N LEU A 232 22.66 -19.66 -11.47
CA LEU A 232 22.38 -18.23 -11.55
C LEU A 232 22.17 -17.76 -13.00
N ASP A 233 22.70 -18.48 -13.99
CA ASP A 233 22.43 -18.17 -15.40
C ASP A 233 20.95 -18.33 -15.77
N ASP A 234 20.21 -19.18 -15.05
CA ASP A 234 18.78 -19.41 -15.23
C ASP A 234 17.89 -18.54 -14.34
N VAL A 235 18.51 -17.72 -13.50
CA VAL A 235 17.84 -16.70 -12.69
C VAL A 235 17.81 -15.40 -13.49
N LYS A 236 16.61 -14.87 -13.74
CA LYS A 236 16.40 -13.56 -14.37
C LYS A 236 16.57 -12.42 -13.38
N GLU A 237 16.05 -12.60 -12.17
CA GLU A 237 16.10 -11.59 -11.10
C GLU A 237 16.22 -12.27 -9.75
N LEU A 238 16.92 -11.59 -8.84
CA LEU A 238 17.17 -12.06 -7.48
C LEU A 238 16.90 -10.92 -6.51
N TYR A 239 16.16 -11.20 -5.44
CA TYR A 239 15.82 -10.21 -4.42
C TYR A 239 16.12 -10.75 -3.03
N ASN A 240 16.74 -9.92 -2.19
CA ASN A 240 16.85 -10.21 -0.76
C ASN A 240 15.50 -9.92 -0.10
N ILE A 241 14.90 -10.88 0.60
CA ILE A 241 13.67 -10.62 1.36
C ILE A 241 14.02 -9.77 2.58
N ILE A 242 13.30 -8.66 2.75
CA ILE A 242 13.50 -7.71 3.87
C ILE A 242 12.30 -7.61 4.81
N ASP A 243 11.12 -8.00 4.33
CA ASP A 243 9.87 -7.96 5.08
C ASP A 243 8.90 -9.03 4.54
N VAL A 244 8.10 -9.60 5.43
CA VAL A 244 7.09 -10.61 5.14
C VAL A 244 5.78 -10.20 5.83
N SER A 245 4.77 -9.91 5.03
CA SER A 245 3.41 -9.60 5.48
C SER A 245 2.54 -10.83 5.30
N ILE A 246 2.28 -11.54 6.40
CA ILE A 246 1.41 -12.71 6.42
C ILE A 246 -0.04 -12.23 6.51
N ARG A 247 -0.88 -12.68 5.58
CA ARG A 247 -2.32 -12.43 5.63
C ARG A 247 -2.91 -13.25 6.79
N ARG A 248 -3.36 -12.57 7.84
CA ARG A 248 -4.10 -13.18 8.96
C ARG A 248 -5.57 -13.37 8.61
#